data_AF-S4P287-F1
#
_entry.id   AF-S4P287-F1
#
_cell.length_a   1.000
_cell.length_b   1.000
_cell.length_c   1.000
_cell.angle_alpha   90.00
_cell.angle_beta   90.00
_cell.angle_gamma   90.00
#
_symmetry.space_group_name_H-M   'P 1'
#
loop_
_entity.id
_entity.type
_entity.pdbx_description
1 polymer ?
#
loop_
_entity_poly.entity_id
_entity_poly.type
_entity_poly.pdbx_seq_one_letter_code
_entity_poly.pdbx_strand_id
1 'polypeptide(L)'
;MDALASQIDFVLGHFGIRSFIGFGVGAGANILARYALENPQKVDALVLINCTSTQAGWTEWLYQKINTRQLRSSGMTQGALDYLMWHHFGRSNDDRNHDLAHVYKDCFSQVNPANLSMFIDSYLRRSDLAISRDSNSIKVPVLNVTGGLS
;
A
#
# COMPACT_ATOMS: atom_id res chain seq x y z
N MET A 1 1.89 8.76 5.64
CA MET A 1 1.76 8.54 4.18
C MET A 1 2.21 9.75 3.36
N ASP A 2 1.75 10.97 3.63
CA ASP A 2 2.14 12.16 2.84
C ASP A 2 3.66 12.40 2.79
N ALA A 3 4.35 12.22 3.92
CA ALA A 3 5.81 12.31 3.97
C ALA A 3 6.53 11.26 3.10
N LEU A 4 5.91 10.10 2.81
CA LEU A 4 6.47 9.13 1.86
C LEU A 4 6.19 9.55 0.41
N ALA A 5 5.07 10.21 0.15
CA ALA A 5 4.77 10.76 -1.17
C ALA A 5 5.72 11.89 -1.52
N SER A 6 6.00 12.82 -0.58
CA SER A 6 6.95 13.91 -0.81
C SER A 6 8.38 13.43 -1.07
N GLN A 7 8.75 12.23 -0.60
CA GLN A 7 10.07 11.68 -0.87
C GLN A 7 10.32 11.35 -2.35
N ILE A 8 9.27 11.21 -3.16
CA ILE A 8 9.39 10.99 -4.60
C ILE A 8 10.17 12.15 -5.26
N ASP A 9 10.03 13.38 -4.78
CA ASP A 9 10.76 14.54 -5.33
C ASP A 9 12.28 14.40 -5.19
N PHE A 10 12.77 13.80 -4.11
CA PHE A 10 14.21 13.55 -3.96
C PHE A 10 14.70 12.53 -4.99
N VAL A 11 13.90 11.51 -5.29
CA VAL A 11 14.23 10.50 -6.30
C VAL A 11 14.24 11.13 -7.69
N LEU A 12 13.19 11.87 -8.04
CA LEU A 12 13.11 12.56 -9.34
C LEU A 12 14.26 13.55 -9.52
N GLY A 13 14.55 14.34 -8.48
CA GLY A 13 15.64 15.31 -8.48
C GLY A 13 17.02 14.65 -8.61
N HIS A 14 17.26 13.55 -7.89
CA HIS A 14 18.53 12.83 -7.94
C HIS A 14 18.81 12.25 -9.34
N PHE A 15 17.79 11.68 -9.99
CA PHE A 15 17.94 11.04 -11.30
C PHE A 15 17.63 11.97 -12.48
N GLY A 16 17.24 13.23 -12.24
CA GLY A 16 16.87 14.18 -13.30
C GLY A 16 15.59 13.81 -14.07
N ILE A 17 14.69 13.05 -13.44
CA ILE A 17 13.43 12.61 -14.06
C ILE A 17 12.41 13.74 -14.00
N ARG A 18 11.84 14.10 -15.16
CA ARG A 18 10.87 15.21 -15.27
C ARG A 18 9.44 14.77 -14.95
N SER A 19 9.05 13.61 -15.46
CA SER A 19 7.75 12.98 -15.26
C SER A 19 7.89 11.46 -15.32
N PHE A 20 6.91 10.74 -14.78
CA PHE A 20 6.91 9.28 -14.79
C PHE A 20 5.50 8.70 -14.89
N ILE A 21 5.43 7.43 -15.31
CA ILE A 21 4.23 6.60 -15.18
C ILE A 21 4.34 5.78 -13.89
N GLY A 22 3.42 5.99 -12.95
CA GLY A 22 3.44 5.32 -11.66
C GLY A 22 2.72 3.98 -11.69
N PHE A 23 3.31 2.96 -11.09
CA PHE A 23 2.66 1.67 -10.83
C PHE A 23 2.74 1.37 -9.33
N GLY A 24 1.59 1.25 -8.66
CA GLY A 24 1.54 1.05 -7.21
C GLY A 24 0.52 0.01 -6.81
N VAL A 25 0.83 -0.69 -5.72
CA VAL A 25 -0.05 -1.68 -5.08
C VAL A 25 -0.32 -1.27 -3.64
N GLY A 26 -1.60 -1.26 -3.23
CA GLY A 26 -2.02 -1.00 -1.84
C GLY A 26 -1.47 0.33 -1.31
N ALA A 27 -0.59 0.24 -0.31
CA ALA A 27 0.09 1.41 0.25
C ALA A 27 0.89 2.20 -0.80
N GLY A 28 1.57 1.53 -1.74
CA GLY A 28 2.28 2.19 -2.84
C GLY A 28 1.33 2.93 -3.78
N ALA A 29 0.16 2.35 -4.07
CA ALA A 29 -0.87 3.03 -4.86
C ALA A 29 -1.38 4.30 -4.14
N ASN A 30 -1.58 4.24 -2.82
CA ASN A 30 -1.97 5.40 -2.01
C ASN A 30 -0.90 6.50 -2.02
N ILE A 31 0.38 6.15 -1.91
CA ILE A 31 1.51 7.10 -2.00
C ILE A 31 1.51 7.81 -3.36
N LEU A 32 1.42 7.05 -4.45
CA LEU A 32 1.41 7.60 -5.80
C LEU A 32 0.19 8.48 -6.06
N ALA A 33 -0.98 8.09 -5.57
CA ALA A 33 -2.20 8.89 -5.69
C ALA A 33 -2.06 10.24 -4.96
N ARG A 34 -1.51 10.26 -3.74
CA ARG A 34 -1.20 11.50 -3.00
C ARG A 34 -0.25 12.39 -3.78
N TYR A 35 0.84 11.80 -4.29
CA TYR A 35 1.83 12.55 -5.04
C TYR A 35 1.23 13.19 -6.30
N ALA A 36 0.40 12.46 -7.04
CA ALA A 36 -0.23 12.96 -8.26
C ALA A 36 -1.30 14.04 -8.00
N LEU A 37 -1.90 14.08 -6.81
CA LEU A 37 -2.81 15.18 -6.41
C LEU A 37 -2.03 16.49 -6.21
N GLU A 38 -0.85 16.42 -5.61
CA GLU A 38 -0.02 17.59 -5.31
C GLU A 38 0.86 18.02 -6.49
N ASN A 39 1.32 17.06 -7.31
CA ASN A 39 2.29 17.27 -8.38
C ASN A 39 1.83 16.67 -9.73
N PRO A 40 0.63 17.01 -10.25
CA PRO A 40 0.11 16.41 -11.47
C PRO A 40 1.02 16.62 -12.68
N GLN A 41 1.79 17.70 -12.73
CA GLN A 41 2.75 18.00 -13.80
C GLN A 41 3.97 17.07 -13.85
N LYS A 42 4.21 16.28 -12.79
CA LYS A 42 5.34 15.33 -12.68
C LYS A 42 4.89 13.87 -12.87
N VAL A 43 3.63 13.65 -13.21
CA VAL A 43 3.05 12.31 -13.38
C VAL A 43 2.35 12.26 -14.74
N ASP A 44 2.71 11.27 -15.55
CA ASP A 44 2.12 11.11 -16.89
C ASP A 44 0.87 10.22 -16.85
N ALA A 45 0.88 9.17 -16.03
CA ALA A 45 -0.24 8.26 -15.79
C ALA A 45 -0.02 7.44 -14.52
N LEU A 46 -1.09 6.82 -14.00
CA LEU A 46 -1.04 5.91 -12.85
C LEU A 46 -1.72 4.57 -13.13
N VAL A 47 -1.10 3.49 -12.66
CA VAL A 47 -1.72 2.16 -12.49
C VAL A 47 -1.80 1.89 -10.99
N LEU A 48 -3.03 1.84 -10.47
CA LEU A 48 -3.32 1.76 -9.05
C LEU A 48 -4.00 0.43 -8.74
N ILE A 49 -3.26 -0.52 -8.15
CA ILE A 49 -3.77 -1.84 -7.78
C ILE A 49 -4.19 -1.83 -6.31
N ASN A 50 -5.42 -2.25 -6.01
CA ASN A 50 -5.98 -2.31 -4.66
C ASN A 50 -5.79 -1.00 -3.87
N CYS A 51 -5.93 0.14 -4.55
CA CYS A 51 -5.74 1.44 -3.93
C CYS A 51 -6.89 1.78 -2.98
N THR A 52 -6.57 2.18 -1.75
CA THR A 52 -7.55 2.72 -0.80
C THR A 52 -7.41 4.23 -0.73
N SER A 53 -8.47 4.97 -1.01
CA SER A 53 -8.49 6.45 -0.95
C SER A 53 -8.98 7.00 0.39
N THR A 54 -9.56 6.17 1.24
CA THR A 54 -10.18 6.56 2.51
C THR A 54 -9.29 6.30 3.71
N GLN A 55 -9.62 6.94 4.84
CA GLN A 55 -9.04 6.62 6.15
C GLN A 55 -9.29 5.14 6.50
N ALA A 56 -8.36 4.51 7.23
CA ALA A 56 -8.53 3.15 7.70
C ALA A 56 -9.78 2.99 8.58
N GLY A 57 -10.57 1.94 8.31
CA GLY A 57 -11.75 1.61 9.12
C GLY A 57 -11.39 1.07 10.51
N TRP A 58 -12.32 1.14 11.46
CA TRP A 58 -12.07 0.74 12.86
C TRP A 58 -11.77 -0.77 13.03
N THR A 59 -12.34 -1.62 12.18
CA THR A 59 -12.04 -3.06 12.11
C THR A 59 -10.64 -3.31 11.55
N GLU A 60 -10.27 -2.65 10.46
CA GLU A 60 -8.92 -2.67 9.87
C GLU A 60 -7.87 -2.21 10.90
N TRP A 61 -8.17 -1.15 11.65
CA TRP A 61 -7.33 -0.63 12.72
C TRP A 61 -7.14 -1.61 13.87
N LEU A 62 -8.20 -2.28 14.34
CA LEU A 62 -8.12 -3.22 15.47
C LEU A 62 -7.29 -4.45 15.12
N TYR A 63 -7.52 -5.05 13.95
CA TYR A 63 -6.76 -6.21 13.49
C TYR A 63 -5.29 -5.88 13.24
N GLN A 64 -5.00 -4.74 12.60
CA GLN A 64 -3.60 -4.35 12.36
C GLN A 64 -2.89 -3.94 13.64
N LYS A 65 -3.54 -3.26 14.58
CA LYS A 65 -2.90 -2.80 15.83
C LYS A 65 -2.51 -3.93 16.77
N ILE A 66 -3.25 -5.03 16.78
CA ILE A 66 -2.90 -6.25 17.52
C ILE A 66 -1.66 -6.92 16.90
N ASN A 67 -1.59 -7.00 15.57
CA ASN A 67 -0.46 -7.58 14.85
C ASN A 67 0.80 -6.70 14.85
N THR A 68 0.68 -5.37 14.76
CA THR A 68 1.81 -4.44 14.87
C THR A 68 2.46 -4.49 16.26
N ARG A 69 1.66 -4.72 17.33
CA ARG A 69 2.20 -4.95 18.68
C ARG A 69 3.01 -6.25 18.75
N GLN A 70 2.51 -7.34 18.15
CA GLN A 70 3.25 -8.61 18.09
C GLN A 70 4.50 -8.54 17.20
N LEU A 71 4.43 -7.87 16.05
CA LEU A 71 5.61 -7.62 15.19
C LEU A 71 6.71 -6.84 15.93
N ARG A 72 6.32 -5.86 16.77
CA ARG A 72 7.25 -5.08 17.59
C ARG A 72 7.81 -5.85 18.79
N SER A 73 7.02 -6.71 19.44
CA SER A 73 7.45 -7.40 20.67
C SER A 73 8.08 -8.76 20.43
N SER A 74 7.69 -9.45 19.35
CA SER A 74 7.92 -10.89 19.14
C SER A 74 8.52 -11.21 17.76
N GLY A 75 8.73 -10.21 16.90
CA GLY A 75 9.31 -10.39 15.56
C GLY A 75 8.32 -10.94 14.53
N MET A 76 8.84 -11.53 13.44
CA MET A 76 8.03 -12.14 12.38
C MET A 76 7.50 -13.50 12.83
N THR A 77 6.46 -13.50 13.67
CA THR A 77 5.81 -14.72 14.15
C THR A 77 4.90 -15.35 13.07
N GLN A 78 4.55 -16.62 13.23
CA GLN A 78 3.61 -17.30 12.33
C GLN A 78 2.28 -16.53 12.20
N GLY A 79 1.75 -15.98 13.30
CA GLY A 79 0.53 -15.18 13.28
C GLY A 79 0.67 -13.86 12.50
N ALA A 80 1.84 -13.23 12.54
CA ALA A 80 2.11 -12.04 11.73
C ALA A 80 2.22 -12.37 10.24
N LEU A 81 2.84 -13.50 9.88
CA LEU A 81 2.88 -14.00 8.51
C LEU A 81 1.47 -14.32 7.99
N ASP A 82 0.66 -15.03 8.78
CA ASP A 82 -0.70 -15.39 8.41
C ASP A 82 -1.57 -14.14 8.18
N TYR A 83 -1.36 -13.08 8.98
CA TYR A 83 -2.00 -11.79 8.79
C TYR A 83 -1.61 -11.12 7.46
N LEU A 84 -0.32 -11.06 7.14
CA LEU A 84 0.17 -10.46 5.89
C LEU A 84 -0.35 -11.21 4.67
N MET A 85 -0.35 -12.54 4.75
CA MET A 85 -0.94 -13.41 3.72
C MET A 85 -2.43 -13.14 3.55
N TRP A 86 -3.18 -13.00 4.64
CA TRP A 86 -4.60 -12.64 4.58
C TRP A 86 -4.82 -11.24 4.00
N HIS A 87 -4.00 -10.25 4.35
CA HIS A 87 -4.11 -8.90 3.82
C HIS A 87 -3.87 -8.85 2.30
N HIS A 88 -2.90 -9.63 1.81
CA HIS A 88 -2.52 -9.63 0.40
C HIS A 88 -3.43 -10.49 -0.48
N PHE A 89 -3.89 -11.64 0.03
CA PHE A 89 -4.65 -12.63 -0.75
C PHE A 89 -6.12 -12.77 -0.34
N GLY A 90 -6.57 -12.15 0.75
CA GLY A 90 -7.89 -12.40 1.32
C GLY A 90 -8.01 -13.76 2.02
N ARG A 91 -9.25 -14.26 2.15
CA ARG A 91 -9.52 -15.55 2.82
C ARG A 91 -8.89 -16.73 2.05
N SER A 92 -8.55 -17.80 2.77
CA SER A 92 -8.13 -19.07 2.16
C SER A 92 -9.30 -19.68 1.44
N ASN A 93 -9.25 -19.64 0.11
CA ASN A 93 -9.99 -20.59 -0.70
C ASN A 93 -9.07 -21.79 -0.93
N ASP A 94 -9.63 -23.00 -0.94
CA ASP A 94 -8.89 -24.24 -1.19
C ASP A 94 -8.23 -24.27 -2.59
N ASP A 95 -8.65 -23.38 -3.50
CA ASP A 95 -8.11 -23.23 -4.86
C ASP A 95 -6.91 -22.27 -4.98
N ARG A 96 -6.32 -21.81 -3.88
CA ARG A 96 -5.15 -20.90 -3.96
C ARG A 96 -3.96 -21.63 -4.59
N ASN A 97 -3.30 -20.98 -5.54
CA ASN A 97 -2.05 -21.50 -6.09
C ASN A 97 -1.00 -21.59 -4.97
N HIS A 98 -0.76 -22.81 -4.47
CA HIS A 98 0.08 -23.06 -3.31
C HIS A 98 1.50 -22.53 -3.53
N ASP A 99 2.02 -22.62 -4.75
CA ASP A 99 3.36 -22.13 -5.10
C ASP A 99 3.49 -20.62 -4.88
N LEU A 100 2.47 -19.85 -5.27
CA LEU A 100 2.45 -18.41 -5.07
C LEU A 100 2.38 -18.06 -3.58
N ALA A 101 1.58 -18.80 -2.81
CA ALA A 101 1.44 -18.57 -1.38
C ALA A 101 2.76 -18.85 -0.63
N HIS A 102 3.50 -19.89 -1.04
CA HIS A 102 4.82 -20.21 -0.51
C HIS A 102 5.84 -19.11 -0.80
N VAL A 103 5.92 -18.63 -2.04
CA VAL A 103 6.84 -17.54 -2.41
C VAL A 103 6.60 -16.29 -1.56
N TYR A 104 5.35 -15.91 -1.33
CA TYR A 104 5.04 -14.74 -0.49
C TYR A 104 5.41 -14.94 0.97
N LYS A 105 5.20 -16.14 1.54
CA LYS A 105 5.65 -16.45 2.90
C LYS A 105 7.16 -16.31 3.02
N ASP A 106 7.89 -16.82 2.04
CA ASP A 106 9.35 -16.72 2.01
C ASP A 106 9.80 -15.27 1.88
N CYS A 107 9.19 -14.48 1.00
CA CYS A 107 9.46 -13.04 0.90
C CYS A 107 9.21 -12.31 2.22
N PHE A 108 8.07 -12.54 2.88
CA PHE A 108 7.76 -11.88 4.16
C PHE A 108 8.72 -12.28 5.27
N SER A 109 9.19 -13.54 5.30
CA SER A 109 10.16 -14.01 6.30
C SER A 109 11.48 -13.24 6.27
N GLN A 110 11.84 -12.66 5.12
CA GLN A 110 13.07 -11.89 4.92
C GLN A 110 12.92 -10.40 5.25
N VAL A 111 11.70 -9.91 5.48
CA VAL A 111 11.44 -8.49 5.77
C VAL A 111 11.76 -8.20 7.25
N ASN A 112 12.44 -7.08 7.51
CA ASN A 112 12.66 -6.62 8.88
C ASN A 112 11.31 -6.30 9.57
N PRO A 113 10.93 -7.04 10.64
CA PRO A 113 9.60 -6.93 11.23
C PRO A 113 9.39 -5.59 11.96
N ALA A 114 10.45 -5.02 12.54
CA ALA A 114 10.36 -3.72 13.21
C ALA A 114 10.07 -2.59 12.21
N ASN A 115 10.78 -2.55 11.08
CA ASN A 115 10.55 -1.56 10.03
C ASN A 115 9.18 -1.75 9.38
N LEU A 116 8.79 -3.00 9.11
CA LEU A 116 7.48 -3.31 8.57
C LEU A 116 6.35 -2.84 9.50
N SER A 117 6.51 -3.04 10.81
CA SER A 117 5.54 -2.56 11.80
C SER A 117 5.34 -1.04 11.74
N MET A 118 6.42 -0.27 11.53
CA MET A 118 6.36 1.19 11.40
C MET A 118 5.70 1.60 10.08
N PHE A 119 5.96 0.88 9.00
CA PHE A 119 5.32 1.12 7.71
C PHE A 119 3.80 0.85 7.77
N ILE A 120 3.40 -0.28 8.37
CA ILE A 120 1.98 -0.62 8.58
C ILE A 120 1.29 0.43 9.45
N ASP A 121 1.90 0.86 10.56
CA ASP A 121 1.32 1.92 11.41
C ASP A 121 1.18 3.25 10.65
N SER A 122 2.12 3.59 9.77
CA SER A 122 2.01 4.76 8.89
C SER A 122 0.84 4.64 7.91
N TYR A 123 0.65 3.44 7.34
CA TYR A 123 -0.44 3.17 6.39
C TYR A 123 -1.82 3.16 7.06
N LEU A 124 -1.92 2.69 8.30
CA LEU A 124 -3.15 2.76 9.10
C LEU A 124 -3.58 4.17 9.42
N ARG A 125 -2.61 5.06 9.68
CA ARG A 125 -2.86 6.46 10.02
C ARG A 125 -3.04 7.33 8.78
N ARG A 126 -3.20 6.73 7.59
CA ARG A 126 -3.48 7.47 6.36
C ARG A 126 -4.74 8.33 6.52
N SER A 127 -4.66 9.58 6.06
CA SER A 127 -5.82 10.46 5.92
C SER A 127 -6.65 10.09 4.69
N ASP A 128 -7.88 10.59 4.61
CA ASP A 128 -8.64 10.56 3.37
C ASP A 128 -7.92 11.37 2.28
N LEU A 129 -7.93 10.89 1.03
CA LEU A 129 -7.37 11.63 -0.11
C LEU A 129 -8.23 12.85 -0.49
N ALA A 130 -9.45 12.95 0.05
CA ALA A 130 -10.43 13.99 -0.22
C ALA A 130 -10.72 14.17 -1.72
N ILE A 131 -10.69 13.06 -2.48
CA ILE A 131 -11.00 13.06 -3.92
C ILE A 131 -12.51 12.98 -4.14
N SER A 132 -13.02 13.79 -5.06
CA SER A 132 -14.40 13.67 -5.54
C SER A 132 -14.42 13.76 -7.06
N ARG A 133 -15.54 13.35 -7.69
CA ARG A 133 -15.67 13.43 -9.15
C ARG A 133 -15.66 14.88 -9.64
N ASP A 134 -16.23 15.77 -8.84
CA ASP A 134 -16.48 17.17 -9.23
C ASP A 134 -15.43 18.15 -8.70
N SER A 135 -14.66 17.75 -7.68
CA SER A 135 -13.60 18.57 -7.09
C SER A 135 -12.43 17.73 -6.59
N ASN A 136 -11.21 18.28 -6.64
CA ASN A 136 -9.99 17.64 -6.13
C ASN A 136 -9.72 16.22 -6.70
N SER A 137 -10.01 16.02 -7.99
CA SER A 137 -9.73 14.76 -8.70
C SER A 137 -8.26 14.66 -9.18
N ILE A 138 -7.76 13.42 -9.27
CA ILE A 138 -6.49 13.12 -9.96
C ILE A 138 -6.61 13.52 -11.42
N LYS A 139 -5.73 14.41 -11.89
CA LYS A 139 -5.82 15.02 -13.23
C LYS A 139 -5.24 14.17 -14.35
N VAL A 140 -4.37 13.23 -14.01
CA VAL A 140 -3.69 12.35 -14.95
C VAL A 140 -4.55 11.12 -15.26
N PRO A 141 -4.33 10.43 -16.39
CA PRO A 141 -4.96 9.13 -16.65
C PRO A 141 -4.67 8.13 -15.53
N VAL A 142 -5.72 7.43 -15.07
CA VAL A 142 -5.62 6.41 -14.02
C VAL A 142 -6.26 5.10 -14.48
N LEU A 143 -5.49 4.02 -14.41
CA LEU A 143 -5.99 2.65 -14.49
C LEU A 143 -6.14 2.08 -13.07
N ASN A 144 -7.38 1.96 -12.61
CA ASN A 144 -7.70 1.37 -11.31
C ASN A 144 -7.93 -0.15 -11.47
N VAL A 145 -7.25 -0.96 -10.67
CA VAL A 145 -7.26 -2.43 -10.77
C VAL A 145 -7.56 -3.04 -9.41
N THR A 146 -8.50 -3.99 -9.36
CA THR A 146 -8.78 -4.81 -8.17
C THR A 146 -9.13 -6.22 -8.60
N GLY A 147 -8.84 -7.21 -7.76
CA GLY A 147 -9.31 -8.57 -7.96
C GLY A 147 -10.84 -8.66 -7.86
N GLY A 148 -11.47 -9.43 -8.74
CA GLY A 148 -12.88 -9.81 -8.59
C GLY A 148 -13.02 -10.82 -7.44
N LEU A 149 -14.09 -10.70 -6.65
CA LEU A 149 -14.50 -11.74 -5.71
C LEU A 149 -15.20 -12.84 -6.53
N SER A 150 -14.53 -13.97 -6.72
CA SER A 150 -15.13 -15.22 -7.18
C SER A 150 -15.27 -16.18 -6.00
#